data_AF-A0A0C2D446-F1
#
_entry.id   AF-A0A0C2D446-F1
#
_cell.length_a   1.000
_cell.length_b   1.000
_cell.length_c   1.000
_cell.angle_alpha   90.00
_cell.angle_beta   90.00
_cell.angle_gamma   90.00
#
_symmetry.space_group_name_H-M   'P 1'
#
loop_
_entity.id
_entity.type
_entity.pdbx_description
1 polymer ?
#
loop_
_entity_poly.entity_id
_entity_poly.type
_entity_poly.pdbx_seq_one_letter_code
_entity_poly.pdbx_strand_id
1 'polypeptide(L)'
;MKSPCHLLIASSCIADLLHDIGQYPFIYQYFTSTLMPQSSCLYVQVIPMIGDGFGTLLILNLGIDRLIAIMLPLRYRFLQTVPYTYFMCHMLLPLAHTTYLLVWAFSERTDA
;
A
#
# COMPACT_ATOMS: atom_id res chain seq x y z
N MET A 1 -16.34 2.16 -17.62
CA MET A 1 -15.54 2.22 -16.37
C MET A 1 -14.31 1.32 -16.47
N LYS A 2 -13.37 1.59 -17.39
CA LYS A 2 -12.09 0.85 -17.55
C LYS A 2 -10.88 1.80 -17.67
N SER A 3 -10.96 2.97 -17.03
CA SER A 3 -9.81 3.89 -16.99
C SER A 3 -8.82 3.39 -15.93
N PRO A 4 -7.50 3.37 -16.20
CA PRO A 4 -6.47 2.89 -15.25
C PRO A 4 -6.54 3.61 -13.90
N CYS A 5 -6.96 4.87 -13.89
CA CYS A 5 -7.18 5.65 -12.67
C CYS A 5 -8.23 5.02 -11.72
N HIS A 6 -9.35 4.48 -12.22
CA HIS A 6 -10.34 3.84 -11.35
C HIS A 6 -9.82 2.56 -10.70
N LEU A 7 -8.94 1.82 -11.39
CA LEU A 7 -8.29 0.64 -10.83
C LEU A 7 -7.31 1.03 -9.73
N LEU A 8 -6.53 2.10 -9.93
CA LEU A 8 -5.62 2.62 -8.91
C LEU A 8 -6.37 3.06 -7.65
N ILE A 9 -7.45 3.82 -7.81
CA ILE A 9 -8.29 4.26 -6.68
C ILE A 9 -8.86 3.05 -5.92
N ALA A 10 -9.42 2.07 -6.63
CA ALA A 10 -9.95 0.86 -5.99
C ALA A 10 -8.86 0.09 -5.23
N SER A 11 -7.65 -0.03 -5.80
CA SER A 11 -6.52 -0.67 -5.12
C SER A 11 -6.05 0.10 -3.88
N SER A 12 -6.06 1.44 -3.92
CA SER A 12 -5.75 2.27 -2.75
C SER A 12 -6.76 2.04 -1.63
N CYS A 13 -8.06 2.04 -1.93
CA CYS A 13 -9.09 1.78 -0.92
C CYS A 13 -8.97 0.38 -0.29
N ILE A 14 -8.54 -0.63 -1.06
CA ILE A 14 -8.28 -1.98 -0.51
C ILE A 14 -7.06 -1.93 0.41
N ALA A 15 -6.01 -1.20 0.05
CA ALA A 15 -4.82 -1.03 0.88
C ALA A 15 -5.14 -0.32 2.20
N ASP A 16 -5.95 0.75 2.14
CA ASP A 16 -6.42 1.49 3.32
C ASP A 16 -7.24 0.59 4.24
N LEU A 17 -8.14 -0.23 3.69
CA LEU A 17 -8.91 -1.21 4.47
C LEU A 17 -7.99 -2.22 5.17
N LEU A 18 -6.95 -2.73 4.48
CA LEU A 18 -5.99 -3.66 5.06
C LEU A 18 -5.16 -3.00 6.17
N HIS A 19 -4.83 -1.73 6.02
CA HIS A 19 -4.13 -0.95 7.03
C HIS A 19 -4.98 -0.76 8.29
N ASP A 20 -6.24 -0.35 8.13
CA ASP A 20 -7.16 -0.08 9.25
C ASP A 20 -7.48 -1.34 10.08
N ILE A 21 -7.38 -2.54 9.49
CA ILE A 21 -7.51 -3.81 10.24
C ILE A 21 -6.49 -3.89 11.39
N GLY A 22 -5.33 -3.24 11.26
CA GLY A 22 -4.29 -3.20 12.30
C GLY A 22 -4.64 -2.36 13.51
N GLN A 23 -5.62 -1.48 13.42
CA GLN A 23 -6.04 -0.67 14.57
C GLN A 23 -6.84 -1.49 15.58
N TYR A 24 -7.60 -2.50 15.13
CA TYR A 24 -8.38 -3.37 16.02
C TYR A 24 -7.55 -4.10 17.09
N PRO A 25 -6.45 -4.81 16.75
CA PRO A 25 -5.63 -5.47 17.77
C PRO A 25 -4.99 -4.46 18.73
N PHE A 26 -4.61 -3.29 18.24
CA PHE A 26 -4.05 -2.22 19.08
C PHE A 26 -5.05 -1.72 20.13
N ILE A 27 -6.29 -1.50 19.71
CA ILE A 27 -7.38 -1.07 20.61
C ILE A 27 -7.68 -2.15 21.66
N TYR A 28 -7.74 -3.42 21.26
CA TYR A 28 -7.96 -4.54 22.18
C TYR A 28 -6.86 -4.64 23.26
N GLN A 29 -5.60 -4.54 22.83
CA GLN A 29 -4.44 -4.55 23.72
C GLN A 29 -4.51 -3.41 24.74
N TYR A 30 -4.85 -2.21 24.28
CA TYR A 30 -4.95 -1.01 25.10
C TYR A 30 -5.99 -1.15 26.21
N PHE A 31 -7.19 -1.67 25.91
CA PHE A 31 -8.23 -1.86 26.91
C PHE A 31 -7.93 -2.99 27.91
N THR A 32 -7.22 -4.03 27.48
CA THR A 32 -6.93 -5.22 28.31
C THR A 32 -5.66 -5.05 29.15
N SER A 33 -4.87 -3.99 28.92
CA SER A 33 -3.56 -3.74 29.58
C SER A 33 -2.59 -4.94 29.52
N THR A 34 -2.69 -5.74 28.47
CA THR A 34 -1.79 -6.87 28.24
C THR A 34 -0.54 -6.38 27.53
N LEU A 35 0.61 -6.98 27.83
CA LEU A 35 1.87 -6.72 27.12
C LEU A 35 2.15 -7.91 26.20
N MET A 36 2.24 -7.67 24.90
CA MET A 36 2.63 -8.68 23.92
C MET A 36 4.13 -8.57 23.62
N PRO A 37 4.84 -9.71 23.50
CA PRO A 37 6.22 -9.71 23.03
C PRO A 37 6.28 -9.18 21.59
N GLN A 38 7.39 -8.51 21.25
CA GLN A 38 7.60 -7.84 19.96
C GLN A 38 7.36 -8.78 18.77
N SER A 39 7.83 -10.02 18.86
CA SER A 39 7.69 -11.05 17.83
C SER A 39 6.22 -11.37 17.50
N SER A 40 5.38 -11.57 18.52
CA SER A 40 3.95 -11.84 18.33
C SER A 40 3.19 -10.62 17.81
N CYS A 41 3.55 -9.42 18.27
CA CYS A 41 2.98 -8.17 17.77
C CYS A 41 3.29 -7.98 16.28
N LEU A 42 4.53 -8.24 15.88
CA LEU A 42 4.97 -8.12 14.48
C LEU A 42 4.16 -9.03 13.57
N TYR A 43 3.88 -10.28 13.95
CA TYR A 43 3.03 -11.18 13.17
C TYR A 43 1.62 -10.65 12.94
N VAL A 44 1.02 -10.05 13.96
CA VAL A 44 -0.31 -9.44 13.85
C VAL A 44 -0.26 -8.18 12.96
N GLN A 45 0.84 -7.43 13.02
CA GLN A 45 1.04 -6.19 12.26
C GLN A 45 1.50 -6.41 10.80
N VAL A 46 1.86 -7.64 10.39
CA VAL A 46 2.30 -7.93 9.00
C VAL A 46 1.26 -7.47 7.97
N ILE A 47 -0.01 -7.83 8.16
CA ILE A 47 -1.09 -7.48 7.23
C ILE A 47 -1.28 -5.96 7.14
N PRO A 48 -1.39 -5.23 8.28
CA PRO A 48 -1.42 -3.76 8.28
C PRO A 48 -0.21 -3.09 7.63
N MET A 49 1.01 -3.63 7.83
CA MET A 49 2.23 -3.10 7.22
C MET A 49 2.23 -3.26 5.68
N ILE A 50 1.66 -4.35 5.18
CA ILE A 50 1.45 -4.51 3.73
C ILE A 50 0.49 -3.44 3.22
N GLY A 51 -0.63 -3.22 3.92
CA GLY A 51 -1.61 -2.18 3.58
C GLY A 51 -0.99 -0.79 3.53
N ASP A 52 -0.26 -0.40 4.58
CA ASP A 52 0.39 0.91 4.71
C ASP A 52 1.45 1.16 3.62
N GLY A 53 2.39 0.23 3.49
CA GLY A 53 3.50 0.35 2.55
C GLY A 53 3.04 0.35 1.09
N PHE A 54 1.95 -0.35 0.79
CA PHE A 54 1.37 -0.44 -0.55
C PHE A 54 0.51 0.79 -0.85
N GLY A 55 -0.35 1.17 0.10
CA GLY A 55 -1.27 2.31 -0.01
C GLY A 55 -0.54 3.63 -0.20
N THR A 56 0.53 3.86 0.57
CA THR A 56 1.32 5.10 0.51
C THR A 56 1.89 5.36 -0.89
N LEU A 57 2.50 4.35 -1.52
CA LEU A 57 3.05 4.51 -2.88
C LEU A 57 1.98 4.50 -3.97
N LEU A 58 0.86 3.80 -3.76
CA LEU A 58 -0.28 3.87 -4.69
C LEU A 58 -0.89 5.27 -4.73
N ILE A 59 -1.02 5.96 -3.59
CA ILE A 59 -1.54 7.33 -3.53
C ILE A 59 -0.57 8.29 -4.25
N LEU A 60 0.74 8.13 -4.05
CA LEU A 60 1.75 8.90 -4.78
C LEU A 60 1.62 8.69 -6.30
N ASN A 61 1.52 7.44 -6.73
CA ASN A 61 1.33 7.05 -8.13
C ASN A 61 0.03 7.63 -8.73
N LEU A 62 -1.06 7.63 -7.97
CA LEU A 62 -2.30 8.28 -8.38
C LEU A 62 -2.11 9.80 -8.57
N GLY A 63 -1.36 10.45 -7.68
CA GLY A 63 -1.01 11.87 -7.81
C GLY A 63 -0.20 12.15 -9.08
N ILE A 64 0.79 11.30 -9.39
CA ILE A 64 1.60 11.40 -10.61
C ILE A 64 0.73 11.20 -11.85
N ASP A 65 -0.17 10.21 -11.86
CA ASP A 65 -1.11 9.98 -12.97
C ASP A 65 -1.95 11.24 -13.26
N ARG A 66 -2.47 11.89 -12.20
CA ARG A 66 -3.24 13.13 -12.30
C ARG A 66 -2.39 14.30 -12.79
N LEU A 67 -1.15 14.43 -12.32
CA LEU A 67 -0.24 15.48 -12.78
C LEU A 67 0.07 15.33 -14.28
N ILE A 68 0.34 14.11 -14.75
CA ILE A 68 0.60 13.83 -16.17
C ILE A 68 -0.62 14.17 -17.03
N ALA A 69 -1.82 13.84 -16.55
CA ALA A 69 -3.06 14.15 -17.26
C ALA A 69 -3.27 15.67 -17.46
N ILE A 70 -2.86 16.49 -16.49
CA ILE A 70 -2.98 17.96 -16.54
C ILE A 70 -1.86 18.58 -17.37
N MET A 71 -0.61 18.16 -17.16
CA MET A 71 0.55 18.76 -17.85
C MET A 71 0.64 18.35 -19.32
N LEU A 72 0.27 17.11 -19.66
CA LEU A 72 0.48 16.53 -20.99
C LEU A 72 -0.76 15.74 -21.48
N PRO A 73 -1.88 16.42 -21.76
CA PRO A 73 -3.16 15.77 -22.10
C PRO A 73 -3.09 14.89 -23.37
N LEU A 74 -2.29 15.30 -24.37
CA LEU A 74 -2.12 14.53 -25.61
C LEU A 74 -1.36 13.22 -25.40
N ARG A 75 -0.34 13.21 -24.54
CA ARG A 75 0.43 12.00 -24.19
C ARG A 75 -0.40 11.08 -23.30
N TYR A 76 -1.16 11.63 -22.37
CA TYR A 76 -2.04 10.86 -21.49
C TYR A 76 -3.08 10.06 -22.30
N ARG A 77 -3.66 10.66 -23.33
CA ARG A 77 -4.61 9.96 -24.23
C ARG A 77 -3.98 8.74 -24.93
N PHE A 78 -2.70 8.79 -25.27
CA PHE A 78 -1.97 7.65 -25.84
C PHE A 78 -1.62 6.58 -24.77
N LEU A 79 -1.32 6.99 -23.55
CA LEU A 79 -1.10 6.06 -22.44
C LEU A 79 -2.37 5.30 -22.05
N GLN A 80 -3.53 5.95 -22.16
CA GLN A 80 -4.83 5.30 -21.93
C GLN A 80 -5.18 4.21 -22.95
N THR A 81 -4.53 4.17 -24.12
CA THR A 81 -4.69 3.08 -25.10
C THR A 81 -4.07 1.77 -24.62
N VAL A 82 -3.14 1.81 -23.65
CA VAL A 82 -2.45 0.62 -23.10
C VAL A 82 -2.59 0.58 -21.57
N PRO A 83 -3.82 0.45 -21.03
CA PRO A 83 -4.09 0.68 -19.61
C PRO A 83 -3.46 -0.40 -18.70
N TYR A 84 -3.38 -1.64 -19.17
CA TYR A 84 -2.86 -2.76 -18.38
C TYR A 84 -1.36 -2.66 -18.15
N THR A 85 -0.57 -2.40 -19.20
CA THR A 85 0.89 -2.25 -19.07
C THR A 85 1.25 -1.05 -18.20
N TYR A 86 0.54 0.07 -18.39
CA TYR A 86 0.73 1.27 -17.57
C TYR A 86 0.45 1.02 -16.08
N PHE A 87 -0.64 0.30 -15.79
CA PHE A 87 -0.99 -0.11 -14.43
C PHE A 87 0.04 -1.07 -13.81
N MET A 88 0.49 -2.08 -14.56
CA MET A 88 1.54 -3.01 -14.09
C MET A 88 2.85 -2.28 -13.76
N CYS A 89 3.26 -1.30 -14.58
CA CYS A 89 4.42 -0.46 -14.27
C CYS A 89 4.23 0.34 -12.97
N HIS A 90 3.04 0.88 -12.72
CA HIS A 90 2.76 1.59 -11.47
C HIS A 90 2.72 0.65 -10.26
N MET A 91 2.40 -0.64 -10.41
CA MET A 91 2.36 -1.62 -9.32
C MET A 91 3.76 -2.13 -8.90
N LEU A 92 4.76 -2.07 -9.78
CA LEU A 92 6.13 -2.52 -9.50
C LEU A 92 6.78 -1.76 -8.34
N LEU A 93 6.63 -0.43 -8.31
CA LEU A 93 7.19 0.43 -7.25
C LEU A 93 6.58 0.14 -5.86
N PRO A 94 5.25 0.14 -5.69
CA PRO A 94 4.58 -0.29 -4.45
C PRO A 94 5.02 -1.67 -3.98
N LEU A 95 5.11 -2.66 -4.88
CA LEU A 95 5.52 -4.03 -4.52
C LEU A 95 6.97 -4.11 -4.04
N ALA A 96 7.88 -3.40 -4.70
CA ALA A 96 9.28 -3.37 -4.29
C ALA A 96 9.45 -2.71 -2.92
N HIS A 97 8.71 -1.63 -2.65
CA HIS A 97 8.76 -0.93 -1.37
C HIS A 97 8.17 -1.75 -0.22
N THR A 98 7.01 -2.40 -0.42
CA THR A 98 6.38 -3.22 0.62
C THR A 98 7.25 -4.41 0.98
N THR A 99 7.83 -5.08 0.00
CA THR A 99 8.74 -6.20 0.23
C THR A 99 10.01 -5.76 0.97
N TYR A 100 10.58 -4.61 0.60
CA TYR A 100 11.71 -4.02 1.33
C TYR A 100 11.37 -3.76 2.81
N LEU A 101 10.24 -3.11 3.09
CA LEU A 101 9.79 -2.82 4.46
C LEU A 101 9.54 -4.08 5.26
N LEU A 102 8.92 -5.11 4.67
CA LEU A 102 8.71 -6.39 5.34
C LEU A 102 10.02 -7.08 5.68
N VAL A 103 10.96 -7.17 4.73
CA VAL A 103 12.27 -7.79 4.96
C VAL A 103 13.03 -7.06 6.05
N TRP A 104 12.99 -5.73 6.04
CA TRP A 104 13.60 -4.92 7.08
C TRP A 104 12.96 -5.16 8.44
N ALA A 105 11.63 -5.18 8.52
CA ALA A 105 10.90 -5.47 9.75
C ALA A 105 11.21 -6.87 10.33
N PHE A 106 11.32 -7.89 9.48
CA PHE A 106 11.72 -9.22 9.91
C PHE A 106 13.19 -9.30 10.31
N SER A 107 14.07 -8.49 9.71
CA SER A 107 15.49 -8.44 10.07
C SER A 107 15.74 -7.77 11.42
N GLU A 108 14.91 -6.81 11.81
CA GLU A 108 15.02 -6.12 13.10
C GLU A 108 14.30 -6.84 14.25
N ARG A 109 13.57 -7.91 13.94
CA ARG A 109 12.91 -8.72 14.94
C ARG A 109 13.95 -9.25 15.94
N THR A 110 13.80 -8.83 17.19
CA THR A 110 14.62 -9.34 18.28
C THR A 110 13.91 -10.54 18.89
N ASP A 111 14.47 -11.75 18.73
CA ASP A 111 13.99 -12.96 19.38
C ASP A 111 14.44 -12.94 20.85
N ALA A 112 13.69 -12.25 21.70
CA ALA A 112 13.85 -12.26 23.16
C ALA A 112 12.83 -13.19 23.82
#